data_AF-A0A7J8R7D8-F1
#
_entry.id   AF-A0A7J8R7D8-F1
#
_cell.length_a   1.000
_cell.length_b   1.000
_cell.length_c   1.000
_cell.angle_alpha   90.00
_cell.angle_beta   90.00
_cell.angle_gamma   90.00
#
_symmetry.space_group_name_H-M   'P 1'
#
loop_
_entity.id
_entity.type
_entity.pdbx_description
1 polymer ?
#
loop_
_entity_poly.entity_id
_entity_poly.type
_entity_poly.pdbx_seq_one_letter_code
_entity_poly.pdbx_strand_id
1 'polypeptide(L)' 'MVYLSIENDTKDLYLFINSPGKWVIPGLAIYDTMQFVQPDVHTICMRLAASMGSF' A
#
# COMPACT_ATOMS: atom_id res chain seq x y z
N MET A 1 -1.84 -2.82 -7.12
CA MET A 1 -2.96 -1.92 -6.81
C MET A 1 -3.71 -1.53 -8.06
N VAL A 2 -3.09 -0.81 -9.02
CA VAL A 2 -3.75 -0.39 -10.27
C VAL A 2 -4.45 -1.54 -11.01
N TYR A 3 -3.76 -2.67 -11.25
CA TYR A 3 -4.37 -3.83 -11.93
C TYR A 3 -5.64 -4.32 -11.22
N LEU A 4 -5.59 -4.47 -9.89
CA LEU A 4 -6.74 -4.94 -9.10
C LEU A 4 -7.89 -3.93 -9.11
N SER A 5 -7.58 -2.64 -9.13
CA SER A 5 -8.56 -1.56 -9.26
C SER A 5 -9.22 -1.52 -10.65
N ILE A 6 -8.56 -2.01 -11.69
CA ILE A 6 -9.15 -2.15 -13.04
C ILE A 6 -10.07 -3.38 -13.10
N GLU A 7 -9.70 -4.48 -12.44
CA GLU A 7 -10.55 -5.68 -12.39
C GLU A 7 -11.83 -5.45 -11.60
N ASN A 8 -11.75 -4.75 -10.46
CA ASN A 8 -12.90 -4.37 -9.65
C ASN A 8 -12.59 -3.13 -8.82
N ASP A 9 -13.25 -2.01 -9.15
CA ASP A 9 -13.09 -0.70 -8.51
C ASP A 9 -13.84 -0.54 -7.18
N THR A 10 -14.73 -1.48 -6.84
CA THR A 10 -15.51 -1.49 -5.59
C THR A 10 -14.97 -2.43 -4.52
N LYS A 11 -13.99 -3.28 -4.87
CA LYS A 11 -13.46 -4.29 -3.97
C LYS A 11 -12.26 -3.78 -3.21
N ASP A 12 -12.40 -3.69 -1.90
CA ASP A 12 -11.33 -3.36 -0.96
C ASP A 12 -10.04 -4.15 -1.21
N LEU A 13 -8.92 -3.44 -1.10
CA LEU A 13 -7.57 -3.98 -1.27
C LEU A 13 -6.92 -4.18 0.09
N TYR A 14 -6.25 -5.31 0.28
CA TYR A 14 -5.53 -5.62 1.50
C TYR A 14 -4.02 -5.66 1.23
N LEU A 15 -3.28 -4.76 1.87
CA LEU A 15 -1.83 -4.65 1.77
C LEU A 15 -1.19 -5.19 3.05
N PHE A 16 -0.55 -6.36 2.94
CA PHE A 16 0.18 -6.98 4.04
C PHE A 16 1.64 -6.48 4.07
N ILE A 17 2.06 -5.93 5.21
CA ILE A 17 3.36 -5.26 5.35
C ILE A 17 4.24 -6.01 6.36
N ASN A 18 5.43 -6.40 5.92
CA ASN A 18 6.54 -6.86 6.75
C ASN A 18 7.84 -6.31 6.17
N SER A 19 8.14 -5.05 6.47
CA SER A 19 9.24 -4.30 5.90
C SER A 19 9.97 -3.51 7.00
N PRO A 20 11.32 -3.56 7.05
CA PRO A 20 12.11 -2.66 7.90
C PRO A 20 12.16 -1.22 7.37
N GLY A 21 11.43 -0.91 6.29
CA GLY A 21 11.53 0.35 5.54
C GLY A 21 12.71 0.35 4.59
N LYS A 22 13.02 1.53 4.02
CA LYS A 22 14.22 1.90 3.23
C LYS A 22 13.97 3.24 2.52
N TRP A 23 14.01 3.26 1.19
CA TRP A 23 14.06 4.44 0.34
C TRP A 23 12.74 5.22 0.37
N VAL A 24 12.85 6.54 0.50
CA VAL A 24 11.70 7.44 0.59
C VAL A 24 10.93 7.50 -0.73
N ILE A 25 11.63 7.63 -1.88
CA ILE A 25 10.97 7.82 -3.18
C ILE A 25 10.07 6.64 -3.58
N PRO A 26 10.50 5.37 -3.50
CA PRO A 26 9.61 4.24 -3.75
C PRO A 26 8.48 4.14 -2.72
N GLY A 27 8.72 4.51 -1.46
CA GLY A 27 7.68 4.53 -0.43
C GLY A 27 6.58 5.54 -0.73
N LEU A 28 6.96 6.76 -1.15
CA LEU A 28 6.03 7.78 -1.62
C LEU A 28 5.28 7.33 -2.87
N ALA A 29 5.95 6.69 -3.84
CA ALA A 29 5.27 6.18 -5.03
C ALA A 29 4.19 5.13 -4.68
N ILE A 30 4.45 4.25 -3.70
CA ILE A 30 3.45 3.30 -3.20
C ILE A 30 2.31 4.03 -2.52
N TYR A 31 2.61 5.00 -1.66
CA TYR A 31 1.61 5.82 -0.96
C TYR A 31 0.72 6.59 -1.94
N ASP A 32 1.30 7.27 -2.91
CA ASP A 32 0.57 8.01 -3.95
C ASP A 32 -0.32 7.06 -4.77
N THR A 33 0.17 5.85 -5.06
CA THR A 33 -0.63 4.82 -5.74
C THR A 33 -1.81 4.37 -4.88
N MET A 34 -1.66 4.29 -3.54
CA MET A 34 -2.77 3.96 -2.63
C MET A 34 -3.84 5.05 -2.63
N GLN A 35 -3.45 6.33 -2.72
CA GLN A 35 -4.39 7.45 -2.79
C GLN A 35 -5.03 7.64 -4.17
N PHE A 36 -4.37 7.14 -5.22
CA PHE A 36 -4.84 7.27 -6.59
C PHE A 36 -5.93 6.26 -6.97
N VAL A 37 -5.85 5.03 -6.46
CA VAL A 37 -6.84 3.99 -6.77
C VAL A 37 -8.16 4.26 -6.05
N GLN A 38 -9.30 3.93 -6.68
CA GLN A 38 -10.62 4.13 -6.07
C GLN A 38 -10.93 3.21 -4.88
N PRO A 39 -10.56 1.92 -4.89
CA PRO A 39 -10.87 1.03 -3.78
C PRO A 39 -10.12 1.43 -2.50
N ASP A 40 -10.77 1.23 -1.35
CA ASP A 40 -10.14 1.41 -0.05
C ASP A 40 -8.99 0.41 0.15
N VAL A 41 -7.83 0.93 0.58
CA VAL A 41 -6.63 0.12 0.85
C VAL A 41 -6.44 -0.07 2.35
N HIS A 42 -6.69 -1.30 2.82
CA HIS A 42 -6.47 -1.70 4.21
C HIS A 42 -5.04 -2.22 4.39
N THR A 43 -4.29 -1.66 5.34
CA THR A 43 -2.93 -2.10 5.65
C THR A 43 -2.89 -3.01 6.87
N ILE A 44 -2.23 -4.17 6.75
CA ILE A 44 -2.08 -5.13 7.84
C ILE A 44 -0.59 -5.36 8.10
N CYS A 45 -0.11 -4.91 9.26
CA CYS A 45 1.24 -5.19 9.70
C CYS A 45 1.33 -6.64 10.18
N MET A 46 2.12 -7.47 9.49
CA MET A 46 2.28 -8.89 9.85
C MET A 46 3.37 -9.13 10.90
N ARG A 47 4.37 -8.23 10.99
CA ARG A 47 5.47 -8.37 11.95
C ARG A 47 6.18 -7.05 12.24
N LEU A 48 6.84 -6.50 11.21
CA LEU A 48 7.62 -5.27 11.33
C LEU A 48 7.19 -4.32 10.22
N ALA A 49 6.82 -3.11 10.60
CA ALA A 49 6.65 -1.97 9.72
C ALA A 49 7.52 -0.87 10.32
N ALA A 50 8.59 -0.47 9.63
CA ALA A 50 9.49 0.58 10.10
C ALA A 50 9.81 1.56 8.97
N SER A 51 10.14 2.81 9.32
CA SER A 51 10.45 3.90 8.37
C SER A 51 9.34 4.02 7.30
N MET A 52 9.65 3.97 6.01
CA MET A 52 8.63 4.04 4.95
C MET A 52 7.61 2.91 4.97
N GLY A 53 7.88 1.80 5.68
CA GLY A 53 6.89 0.74 5.89
C GLY A 53 5.86 1.06 6.97
N SER A 54 6.10 2.05 7.83
CA SER A 54 5.19 2.52 8.89
C SER A 54 4.62 3.92 8.64
N PHE A 55 4.95 4.50 7.47
CA PHE A 55 4.49 5.82 7.05
C PHE A 55 3.01 5.78 6.65
#